data_AF-A0A9W8AFH1-F1
#
_entry.id   AF-A0A9W8AFH1-F1
#
_cell.length_a   1.000
_cell.length_b   1.000
_cell.length_c   1.000
_cell.angle_alpha   90.00
_cell.angle_beta   90.00
_cell.angle_gamma   90.00
#
_symmetry.space_group_name_H-M   'P 1'
#
loop_
_entity.id
_entity.type
_entity.pdbx_description
1 polymer ?
#
loop_
_entity_poly.entity_id
_entity_poly.type
_entity_poly.pdbx_seq_one_letter_code
_entity_poly.pdbx_strand_id
1 'polypeptide(L)'
;MSGMASQMSNMVLVLGLVQVAKYLNLEDSHRAHMVLTAFAVANASILLGSLYLRSVIQRKNDTTPLKHKEAPSLAQPNGREVETTVRDYDLAEADKQIKGAVITVAMLGFMHYQWGFIQPLFLQTILPVKTFVTSNLVRIHLFNQPAEGALQRPWKVENPLEKLTQGLEAPTAETPAAAPKFEELVSSEEDDSDSEASSSDDEASSSGEQISDAEPEPKKDK
;
A
#
# COMPACT_ATOMS: atom_id res chain seq x y z
N MET A 1 6.12 22.21 16.09
CA MET A 1 6.70 22.23 14.73
C MET A 1 7.13 20.84 14.20
N SER A 2 7.54 19.86 15.03
CA SER A 2 8.01 18.55 14.51
C SER A 2 6.96 17.70 13.78
N GLY A 3 5.67 17.79 14.13
CA GLY A 3 4.59 17.05 13.46
C GLY A 3 4.50 17.34 11.96
N MET A 4 4.48 18.62 11.58
CA MET A 4 4.45 19.06 10.18
C MET A 4 5.71 18.61 9.41
N ALA A 5 6.90 18.67 10.04
CA ALA A 5 8.13 18.17 9.42
C ALA A 5 8.10 16.64 9.17
N SER A 6 7.51 15.87 10.08
CA SER A 6 7.31 14.43 9.93
C SER A 6 6.30 14.10 8.81
N GLN A 7 5.19 14.84 8.74
CA GLN A 7 4.19 14.71 7.67
C GLN A 7 4.78 15.06 6.30
N MET A 8 5.48 16.19 6.17
CA MET A 8 6.17 16.57 4.94
C MET A 8 7.22 15.53 4.52
N SER A 9 8.00 14.98 5.47
CA SER A 9 8.97 13.91 5.18
C SER A 9 8.30 12.63 4.67
N ASN A 10 7.13 12.26 5.20
CA ASN A 10 6.37 11.11 4.71
C ASN A 10 5.78 11.38 3.33
N MET A 11 5.24 12.58 3.09
CA MET A 11 4.67 12.98 1.81
C MET A 11 5.74 13.00 0.70
N VAL A 12 6.89 13.65 0.94
CA VAL A 12 8.02 13.67 -0.01
C VAL A 12 8.54 12.26 -0.29
N LEU A 13 8.60 11.38 0.73
CA LEU A 13 8.97 9.98 0.55
C LEU A 13 7.97 9.24 -0.36
N VAL A 14 6.66 9.35 -0.10
CA VAL A 14 5.63 8.67 -0.91
C VAL A 14 5.63 9.19 -2.35
N LEU A 15 5.69 10.50 -2.56
CA LEU A 15 5.77 11.10 -3.90
C LEU A 15 7.04 10.65 -4.66
N GLY A 16 8.18 10.62 -3.99
CA GLY A 16 9.43 10.09 -4.56
C GLY A 16 9.32 8.62 -4.94
N LEU A 17 8.70 7.79 -4.10
CA LEU A 17 8.48 6.37 -4.40
C LEU A 17 7.50 6.16 -5.56
N VAL A 18 6.43 6.96 -5.66
CA VAL A 18 5.50 6.91 -6.82
C VAL A 18 6.22 7.29 -8.11
N GLN A 19 7.08 8.32 -8.09
CA GLN A 19 7.86 8.71 -9.26
C GLN A 19 8.86 7.62 -9.69
N VAL A 20 9.51 6.96 -8.73
CA VAL A 20 10.40 5.81 -9.00
C VAL A 20 9.60 4.62 -9.54
N ALA A 21 8.42 4.33 -9.00
CA ALA A 21 7.56 3.24 -9.47
C ALA A 21 7.14 3.44 -10.93
N LYS A 22 6.76 4.67 -11.32
CA LYS A 22 6.47 5.03 -12.71
C LYS A 22 7.71 4.92 -13.60
N TYR A 23 8.85 5.42 -13.16
CA TYR A 23 10.10 5.36 -13.95
C TYR A 23 10.61 3.94 -14.19
N LEU A 24 10.34 3.00 -13.27
CA LEU A 24 10.83 1.63 -13.35
C LEU A 24 10.00 0.71 -14.26
N ASN A 25 8.85 1.14 -14.82
CA ASN A 25 7.92 0.32 -15.63
C ASN A 25 7.77 -1.10 -15.07
N LEU A 26 7.04 -1.20 -13.96
CA LEU A 26 7.00 -2.40 -13.11
C LEU A 26 6.21 -3.60 -13.68
N GLU A 27 5.72 -3.49 -14.91
CA GLU A 27 4.93 -4.52 -15.60
C GLU A 27 5.77 -5.66 -16.19
N ASP A 28 7.07 -5.43 -16.41
CA ASP A 28 8.01 -6.48 -16.80
C ASP A 28 8.04 -7.60 -15.75
N SER A 29 7.72 -8.84 -16.15
CA SER A 29 7.72 -10.03 -15.26
C SER A 29 9.01 -10.17 -14.44
N HIS A 30 10.17 -9.85 -15.02
CA HIS A 30 11.43 -9.87 -14.28
C HIS A 30 11.48 -8.84 -13.15
N ARG A 31 11.01 -7.60 -13.40
CA ARG A 31 10.92 -6.54 -12.38
C ARG A 31 9.87 -6.87 -11.32
N ALA A 32 8.74 -7.47 -11.72
CA ALA A 32 7.72 -7.96 -10.79
C ALA A 32 8.31 -8.95 -9.77
N HIS A 33 9.08 -9.95 -10.23
CA HIS A 33 9.76 -10.91 -9.34
C HIS A 33 10.84 -10.26 -8.47
N MET A 34 11.58 -9.25 -8.97
CA MET A 34 12.51 -8.48 -8.15
C MET A 34 11.80 -7.72 -7.02
N VAL A 35 10.68 -7.03 -7.32
CA VAL A 35 9.87 -6.32 -6.32
C VAL A 35 9.29 -7.29 -5.29
N LEU A 36 8.74 -8.42 -5.73
CA LEU A 36 8.21 -9.47 -4.84
C LEU A 36 9.30 -10.03 -3.91
N THR A 37 10.50 -10.25 -4.44
CA THR A 37 11.66 -10.73 -3.65
C THR A 37 12.10 -9.68 -2.63
N ALA A 38 12.19 -8.41 -3.04
CA ALA A 38 12.52 -7.30 -2.14
C ALA A 38 11.47 -7.14 -1.03
N PHE A 39 10.18 -7.21 -1.38
CA PHE A 39 9.06 -7.20 -0.43
C PHE A 39 9.14 -8.36 0.57
N ALA A 40 9.42 -9.59 0.11
CA ALA A 40 9.56 -10.76 0.95
C ALA A 40 10.76 -10.62 1.92
N VAL A 41 11.92 -10.17 1.42
CA VAL A 41 13.12 -9.92 2.24
C VAL A 41 12.88 -8.82 3.28
N ALA A 42 12.24 -7.72 2.88
CA ALA A 42 11.90 -6.62 3.79
C ALA A 42 10.99 -7.10 4.93
N ASN A 43 9.90 -7.80 4.62
CA ASN A 43 8.97 -8.32 5.62
C ASN A 43 9.57 -9.43 6.48
N ALA A 44 10.42 -10.31 5.92
CA ALA A 44 11.17 -11.29 6.70
C ALA A 44 12.14 -10.60 7.69
N SER A 45 12.79 -9.51 7.28
CA SER A 45 13.68 -8.73 8.16
C SER A 45 12.92 -8.05 9.31
N ILE A 46 11.73 -7.51 9.04
CA ILE A 46 10.83 -6.93 10.04
C ILE A 46 10.36 -8.02 11.01
N LEU A 47 9.88 -9.16 10.51
CA LEU A 47 9.40 -10.27 11.33
C LEU A 47 10.50 -10.82 12.24
N LEU A 48 11.71 -11.02 11.70
CA LEU A 48 12.87 -11.45 12.49
C LEU A 48 13.25 -10.41 13.55
N GLY A 49 13.21 -9.12 13.20
CA GLY A 49 13.41 -8.01 14.12
C GLY A 49 12.38 -7.98 15.25
N SER A 50 11.09 -8.16 14.95
CA SER A 50 10.01 -8.22 15.94
C SER A 50 10.11 -9.45 16.85
N LEU A 51 10.52 -10.61 16.32
CA LEU A 51 10.77 -11.82 17.11
C LEU A 51 11.99 -11.65 18.04
N TYR A 52 13.06 -11.03 17.54
CA TYR A 52 14.23 -10.69 18.35
C TYR A 52 13.87 -9.71 19.48
N LEU A 53 13.15 -8.63 19.14
CA LEU A 53 12.62 -7.64 20.08
C LEU A 53 11.76 -8.29 21.18
N ARG A 54 10.87 -9.21 20.82
CA ARG A 54 10.09 -10.03 21.77
C ARG A 54 10.99 -10.82 22.71
N SER A 55 12.07 -11.45 22.21
CA SER A 55 13.06 -12.13 23.05
C SER A 55 13.84 -11.16 23.96
N VAL A 56 14.13 -9.93 23.52
CA VAL A 56 14.80 -8.91 24.35
C VAL A 56 13.90 -8.48 25.50
N ILE A 57 12.62 -8.21 25.23
CA ILE A 57 11.62 -7.84 26.26
C ILE A 57 11.47 -8.96 27.30
N GLN A 58 11.36 -10.22 26.86
CA GLN A 58 11.27 -11.37 27.76
C GLN A 58 12.50 -11.53 28.65
N ARG A 59 13.71 -11.26 28.12
CA ARG A 59 14.97 -11.31 28.89
C ARG A 59 15.12 -10.14 29.86
N LYS A 60 14.67 -8.95 29.49
CA LYS A 60 14.70 -7.75 30.35
C LYS A 60 13.76 -7.88 31.55
N ASN A 61 12.63 -8.57 31.36
CA ASN A 61 11.69 -8.97 32.41
C ASN A 61 11.26 -7.82 33.35
N ASP A 62 10.94 -6.66 32.77
CA ASP A 62 10.57 -5.45 33.51
C ASP A 62 9.15 -5.57 34.10
N THR A 63 9.07 -5.90 35.39
CA THR A 63 7.81 -6.07 36.13
C THR A 63 7.26 -4.76 36.71
N THR A 64 7.74 -3.59 36.26
CA THR A 64 7.21 -2.30 36.73
C THR A 64 5.71 -2.21 36.43
N PRO A 65 4.85 -1.92 37.43
CA PRO A 65 3.40 -1.88 37.22
C PRO A 65 2.99 -0.67 36.39
N LEU A 66 2.10 -0.89 35.43
CA LEU A 66 1.57 0.10 34.51
C LEU A 66 0.05 -0.04 34.46
N LYS A 67 -0.66 1.03 34.83
CA LYS A 67 -2.13 1.08 34.73
C LYS A 67 -2.51 1.82 33.45
N HIS A 68 -3.32 1.19 32.60
CA HIS A 68 -3.82 1.80 31.37
C HIS A 68 -5.30 1.47 31.16
N LYS A 69 -6.03 2.40 30.54
CA LYS A 69 -7.35 2.13 29.97
C LYS A 69 -7.16 1.61 28.56
N GLU A 70 -7.35 0.31 28.35
CA GLU A 70 -7.39 -0.26 27.01
C GLU A 70 -8.44 0.47 26.16
N ALA A 71 -8.09 0.75 24.91
CA ALA A 71 -9.03 1.35 23.96
C ALA A 71 -10.28 0.46 23.82
N PRO A 72 -11.48 1.05 23.67
CA PRO A 72 -12.71 0.28 23.55
C PRO A 72 -12.63 -0.66 22.35
N SER A 73 -13.00 -1.92 22.57
CA SER A 73 -13.04 -2.96 21.54
C SER A 73 -14.48 -3.35 21.24
N LEU A 74 -14.71 -4.06 20.14
CA LEU A 74 -16.04 -4.55 19.75
C LEU A 74 -16.70 -5.42 20.86
N ALA A 75 -15.90 -6.05 21.71
CA ALA A 75 -16.36 -6.85 22.85
C ALA A 75 -16.47 -6.07 24.17
N GLN A 76 -15.84 -4.89 24.27
CA GLN A 76 -15.81 -4.06 25.48
C GLN A 76 -15.86 -2.56 25.11
N PRO A 77 -17.07 -2.00 24.90
CA PRO A 77 -17.25 -0.64 24.36
C PRO A 77 -16.85 0.49 25.33
N ASN A 78 -16.65 0.18 26.61
CA ASN A 78 -16.29 1.16 27.65
C ASN A 78 -14.78 1.21 27.95
N GLY A 79 -13.98 0.34 27.30
CA GLY A 79 -12.60 0.08 27.67
C GLY A 79 -12.46 -0.64 29.01
N ARG A 80 -11.25 -1.15 29.30
CA ARG A 80 -10.93 -1.80 30.58
C ARG A 80 -9.75 -1.10 31.23
N GLU A 81 -9.88 -0.75 32.51
CA GLU A 81 -8.71 -0.44 33.34
C GLU A 81 -7.97 -1.76 33.60
N VAL A 82 -6.81 -1.90 32.95
CA VAL A 82 -5.93 -3.05 33.10
C VAL A 82 -4.67 -2.61 33.83
N GLU A 83 -4.40 -3.29 34.95
CA GLU A 83 -3.10 -3.27 35.59
C GLU A 83 -2.24 -4.33 34.90
N THR A 84 -1.24 -3.90 34.16
CA THR A 84 -0.28 -4.74 33.44
C THR A 84 1.14 -4.43 33.93
N THR A 85 2.13 -5.24 33.55
CA THR A 85 3.54 -4.85 33.69
C THR A 85 4.04 -4.16 32.43
N VAL A 86 5.14 -3.41 32.53
CA VAL A 86 5.87 -2.85 31.37
C VAL A 86 6.25 -3.93 30.37
N ARG A 87 6.76 -5.08 30.85
CA ARG A 87 7.04 -6.28 30.05
C ARG A 87 5.81 -6.75 29.29
N ASP A 88 4.70 -6.98 29.98
CA ASP A 88 3.52 -7.61 29.36
C ASP A 88 2.82 -6.66 28.38
N TYR A 89 2.86 -5.34 28.65
CA TYR A 89 2.44 -4.30 27.70
C TYR A 89 3.30 -4.31 26.42
N ASP A 90 4.63 -4.31 26.58
CA ASP A 90 5.56 -4.32 25.44
C ASP A 90 5.45 -5.61 24.61
N LEU A 91 5.19 -6.76 25.26
CA LEU A 91 4.93 -8.03 24.58
C LEU A 91 3.59 -8.01 23.83
N ALA A 92 2.53 -7.42 24.41
CA ALA A 92 1.24 -7.31 23.75
C ALA A 92 1.31 -6.44 22.48
N GLU A 93 2.03 -5.30 22.53
CA GLU A 93 2.22 -4.45 21.36
C GLU A 93 3.14 -5.12 20.32
N ALA A 94 4.19 -5.84 20.73
CA ALA A 94 5.01 -6.63 19.80
C ALA A 94 4.21 -7.74 19.09
N ASP A 95 3.37 -8.48 19.84
CA ASP A 95 2.51 -9.53 19.28
C ASP A 95 1.43 -8.96 18.35
N LYS A 96 0.92 -7.75 18.64
CA LYS A 96 0.00 -7.00 17.77
C LYS A 96 0.67 -6.56 16.46
N GLN A 97 1.91 -6.04 16.54
CA GLN A 97 2.70 -5.68 15.35
C GLN A 97 2.99 -6.89 14.46
N ILE A 98 3.39 -8.02 15.06
CA ILE A 98 3.62 -9.28 14.32
C ILE A 98 2.34 -9.75 13.62
N LYS A 99 1.20 -9.80 14.32
CA LYS A 99 -0.09 -10.19 13.73
C LYS A 99 -0.50 -9.27 12.59
N GLY A 100 -0.40 -7.94 12.79
CA GLY A 100 -0.73 -6.95 11.77
C GLY A 100 0.15 -7.07 10.52
N ALA A 101 1.46 -7.27 10.69
CA ALA A 101 2.39 -7.50 9.59
C ALA A 101 2.05 -8.79 8.81
N VAL A 102 1.84 -9.91 9.50
CA VAL A 102 1.48 -11.20 8.87
C VAL A 102 0.18 -11.11 8.08
N ILE A 103 -0.87 -10.48 8.63
CA ILE A 103 -2.15 -10.29 7.94
C ILE A 103 -1.96 -9.40 6.70
N THR A 104 -1.18 -8.32 6.80
CA THR A 104 -0.89 -7.42 5.68
C THR A 104 -0.13 -8.14 4.57
N VAL A 105 0.92 -8.91 4.92
CA VAL A 105 1.71 -9.69 3.96
C VAL A 105 0.86 -10.76 3.27
N ALA A 106 0.00 -11.46 4.01
CA ALA A 106 -0.90 -12.46 3.45
C ALA A 106 -1.92 -11.82 2.48
N MET A 107 -2.53 -10.69 2.86
CA MET A 107 -3.49 -9.96 2.03
C MET A 107 -2.85 -9.43 0.74
N LEU A 108 -1.67 -8.79 0.84
CA LEU A 108 -0.97 -8.24 -0.32
C LEU A 108 -0.38 -9.34 -1.21
N GLY A 109 0.14 -10.42 -0.62
CA GLY A 109 0.63 -11.59 -1.37
C GLY A 109 -0.49 -12.28 -2.15
N PHE A 110 -1.67 -12.46 -1.53
CA PHE A 110 -2.85 -12.97 -2.22
C PHE A 110 -3.32 -12.03 -3.33
N MET A 111 -3.38 -10.72 -3.07
CA MET A 111 -3.79 -9.73 -4.07
C MET A 111 -2.85 -9.68 -5.28
N HIS A 112 -1.54 -9.79 -5.05
CA HIS A 112 -0.56 -9.90 -6.14
C HIS A 112 -0.70 -11.22 -6.91
N TYR A 113 -0.90 -12.35 -6.22
CA TYR A 113 -1.11 -13.65 -6.87
C TYR A 113 -2.38 -13.68 -7.75
N GLN A 114 -3.45 -13.01 -7.33
CA GLN A 114 -4.75 -13.05 -8.01
C GLN A 114 -4.96 -11.96 -9.05
N TRP A 115 -4.45 -10.74 -8.84
CA TRP A 115 -4.66 -9.57 -9.72
C TRP A 115 -3.36 -8.96 -10.27
N GLY A 116 -2.18 -9.52 -9.95
CA GLY A 116 -0.91 -9.05 -10.51
C GLY A 116 -0.45 -7.67 -10.02
N PHE A 117 -1.15 -7.01 -9.09
CA PHE A 117 -0.84 -5.64 -8.67
C PHE A 117 0.55 -5.50 -8.01
N ILE A 118 1.54 -5.02 -8.78
CA ILE A 118 2.93 -4.85 -8.34
C ILE A 118 3.18 -3.48 -7.69
N GLN A 119 2.49 -2.42 -8.15
CA GLN A 119 2.68 -1.07 -7.59
C GLN A 119 2.44 -0.99 -6.07
N PRO A 120 1.39 -1.62 -5.47
CA PRO A 120 1.21 -1.63 -4.02
C PRO A 120 2.33 -2.37 -3.27
N LEU A 121 2.85 -3.47 -3.83
CA LEU A 121 3.95 -4.25 -3.24
C LEU A 121 5.25 -3.45 -3.19
N PHE A 122 5.53 -2.64 -4.23
CA PHE A 122 6.70 -1.77 -4.25
C PHE A 122 6.70 -0.76 -3.09
N LEU A 123 5.60 -0.01 -2.92
CA LEU A 123 5.45 0.95 -1.81
C LEU A 123 5.56 0.26 -0.43
N GLN A 124 4.97 -0.92 -0.32
CA GLN A 124 4.93 -1.74 0.90
C GLN A 124 6.24 -2.50 1.17
N THR A 125 7.24 -2.37 0.30
CA THR A 125 8.61 -2.84 0.58
C THR A 125 9.36 -1.86 1.50
N ILE A 126 9.09 -0.55 1.40
CA ILE A 126 9.92 0.50 1.98
C ILE A 126 9.26 1.16 3.21
N LEU A 127 7.96 1.45 3.13
CA LEU A 127 7.23 2.14 4.22
C LEU A 127 7.16 1.32 5.53
N PRO A 128 6.95 -0.02 5.51
CA PRO A 128 6.96 -0.82 6.73
C PRO A 128 8.35 -0.88 7.39
N VAL A 129 9.43 -0.88 6.60
CA VAL A 129 10.81 -0.89 7.13
C VAL A 129 11.10 0.42 7.89
N LYS A 130 10.76 1.57 7.31
CA LYS A 130 10.85 2.88 7.99
C LYS A 130 10.03 2.86 9.29
N THR A 131 8.80 2.36 9.23
CA THR A 131 7.89 2.30 10.39
C THR A 131 8.44 1.40 11.50
N PHE A 132 8.99 0.24 11.16
CA PHE A 132 9.59 -0.68 12.12
C PHE A 132 10.81 -0.07 12.83
N VAL A 133 11.76 0.49 12.09
CA VAL A 133 12.99 1.11 12.64
C VAL A 133 12.66 2.35 13.49
N THR A 134 11.58 3.07 13.17
CA THR A 134 11.13 4.24 13.94
C THR A 134 10.13 3.92 15.06
N SER A 135 9.76 2.65 15.26
CA SER A 135 8.81 2.23 16.28
C SER A 135 9.33 2.45 17.70
N ASN A 136 8.41 2.73 18.63
CA ASN A 136 8.74 2.99 20.04
C ASN A 136 9.43 1.78 20.71
N LEU A 137 9.00 0.56 20.40
CA LEU A 137 9.62 -0.67 20.90
C LEU A 137 11.08 -0.81 20.46
N VAL A 138 11.39 -0.59 19.17
CA VAL A 138 12.78 -0.62 18.66
C VAL A 138 13.61 0.49 19.29
N ARG A 139 13.06 1.70 19.45
CA ARG A 139 13.75 2.81 20.12
C ARG A 139 14.13 2.51 21.56
N ILE A 140 13.24 1.89 22.34
CA ILE A 140 13.47 1.63 23.76
C ILE A 140 14.35 0.39 24.00
N HIS A 141 14.20 -0.67 23.20
CA HIS A 141 14.87 -1.96 23.45
C HIS A 141 16.08 -2.27 22.56
N LEU A 142 16.17 -1.66 21.36
CA LEU A 142 17.34 -1.81 20.48
C LEU A 142 18.24 -0.57 20.52
N PHE A 143 17.66 0.64 20.53
CA PHE A 143 18.43 1.90 20.63
C PHE A 143 18.60 2.41 22.07
N ASN A 144 18.14 1.66 23.09
CA ASN A 144 18.27 1.98 24.51
C ASN A 144 17.80 3.41 24.90
N GLN A 145 16.85 3.99 24.15
CA GLN A 145 16.34 5.33 24.44
C GLN A 145 15.49 5.30 25.72
N PRO A 146 15.62 6.33 26.60
CA PRO A 146 14.80 6.41 27.80
C PRO A 146 13.32 6.51 27.44
N ALA A 147 12.47 5.84 28.21
CA ALA A 147 11.02 5.79 27.98
C ALA A 147 10.30 7.05 28.49
N GLU A 148 10.78 8.21 28.06
CA GLU A 148 10.35 9.54 28.50
C GLU A 148 9.68 10.30 27.35
N GLY A 149 8.77 11.23 27.70
CA GLY A 149 8.05 12.06 26.73
C GLY A 149 7.30 11.21 25.69
N ALA A 150 7.65 11.34 24.41
CA ALA A 150 7.00 10.61 23.32
C ALA A 150 7.22 9.07 23.34
N LEU A 151 8.21 8.59 24.11
CA LEU A 151 8.46 7.15 24.32
C LEU A 151 7.80 6.62 25.59
N GLN A 152 7.16 7.48 26.39
CA GLN A 152 6.47 7.07 27.60
C GLN A 152 5.29 6.15 27.27
N ARG A 153 5.23 5.01 27.96
CA ARG A 153 4.11 4.08 27.90
C ARG A 153 2.96 4.62 28.76
N PRO A 154 1.70 4.37 28.40
CA PRO A 154 1.21 3.66 27.21
C PRO A 154 1.22 4.55 25.96
N TRP A 155 1.61 3.98 24.82
CA TRP A 155 1.63 4.71 23.54
C TRP A 155 0.22 4.85 22.96
N LYS A 156 -0.02 5.95 22.23
CA LYS A 156 -1.25 6.11 21.44
C LYS A 156 -1.28 5.07 20.32
N VAL A 157 -2.40 4.36 20.20
CA VAL A 157 -2.68 3.52 19.04
C VAL A 157 -3.01 4.44 17.87
N GLU A 158 -2.03 4.69 17.01
CA GLU A 158 -2.24 5.40 15.75
C GLU A 158 -2.85 4.41 14.75
N ASN A 159 -4.10 4.62 14.32
CA ASN A 159 -4.73 3.69 13.39
C ASN A 159 -4.01 3.76 12.03
N PRO A 160 -3.61 2.62 11.43
CA PRO A 160 -2.99 2.61 10.10
C PRO A 160 -3.87 3.26 9.02
N LEU A 161 -5.19 3.14 9.16
CA LEU A 161 -6.17 3.78 8.30
C LEU A 161 -6.17 5.31 8.49
N GLU A 162 -6.15 5.83 9.72
CA GLU A 162 -6.06 7.29 9.98
C GLU A 162 -4.78 7.89 9.42
N LYS A 163 -3.65 7.16 9.42
CA LYS A 163 -2.42 7.64 8.79
C LYS A 163 -2.49 7.67 7.27
N LEU A 164 -3.27 6.78 6.66
CA LEU A 164 -3.52 6.78 5.22
C LEU A 164 -4.49 7.90 4.85
N THR A 165 -5.57 8.11 5.61
CA THR A 165 -6.52 9.21 5.37
C THR A 165 -5.90 10.58 5.68
N GLN A 166 -5.17 10.77 6.78
CA GLN A 166 -4.42 12.02 7.04
C GLN A 166 -3.26 12.26 6.05
N GLY A 167 -2.83 11.24 5.31
CA GLY A 167 -1.90 11.39 4.18
C GLY A 167 -2.58 11.87 2.90
N LEU A 168 -3.91 11.78 2.82
CA LEU A 168 -4.77 12.20 1.70
C LEU A 168 -5.58 13.46 2.04
N GLU A 169 -5.85 13.71 3.33
CA GLU A 169 -6.54 14.88 3.89
C GLU A 169 -5.50 15.95 4.31
N ALA A 170 -4.93 16.63 3.32
CA ALA A 170 -4.34 17.94 3.53
C ALA A 170 -5.43 18.97 3.91
N PRO A 171 -5.12 20.04 4.66
CA PRO A 171 -6.15 20.90 5.26
C PRO A 171 -7.02 21.59 4.21
N THR A 172 -8.32 21.56 4.42
CA THR A 172 -9.33 22.21 3.59
C THR A 172 -9.13 23.73 3.57
N ALA A 173 -8.49 24.23 2.51
CA ALA A 173 -8.43 25.65 2.18
C ALA A 173 -8.63 25.79 0.66
N GLU A 174 -9.90 25.97 0.27
CA GLU A 174 -10.39 26.51 -0.99
C GLU A 174 -9.89 25.86 -2.30
N THR A 175 -10.74 24.98 -2.85
CA THR A 175 -10.68 24.47 -4.24
C THR A 175 -10.72 25.63 -5.24
N PRO A 176 -9.89 25.58 -6.29
CA PRO A 176 -10.48 25.23 -7.59
C PRO A 176 -9.70 24.17 -8.39
N ALA A 177 -10.47 23.40 -9.16
CA ALA A 177 -10.09 22.60 -10.33
C ALA A 177 -9.15 21.38 -10.16
N ALA A 178 -9.80 20.20 -10.13
CA ALA A 178 -9.41 18.97 -10.82
C ALA A 178 -7.93 18.51 -10.75
N ALA A 179 -7.61 17.73 -9.71
CA ALA A 179 -6.63 16.65 -9.83
C ALA A 179 -7.37 15.33 -10.14
N PRO A 180 -6.94 14.53 -11.14
CA PRO A 180 -7.62 13.31 -11.51
C PRO A 180 -7.55 12.27 -10.39
N LYS A 181 -8.63 11.50 -10.22
CA LYS A 181 -8.73 10.44 -9.22
C LYS A 181 -7.83 9.27 -9.67
N PHE A 182 -7.23 8.55 -8.71
CA PHE A 182 -6.22 7.50 -8.98
C PHE A 182 -6.70 6.36 -9.92
N GLU A 183 -8.01 6.19 -10.12
CA GLU A 183 -8.60 5.25 -11.09
C GLU A 183 -8.44 5.68 -12.56
N GLU A 184 -8.34 6.98 -12.85
CA GLU A 184 -8.32 7.53 -14.22
C GLU A 184 -6.95 7.36 -14.92
N LEU A 185 -5.88 7.16 -14.15
CA LEU A 185 -4.53 6.88 -14.65
C LEU A 185 -4.32 5.44 -15.13
N VAL A 186 -5.36 4.61 -15.14
CA VAL A 186 -5.27 3.15 -15.39
C VAL A 186 -6.11 2.70 -16.60
N SER A 187 -6.90 3.59 -17.24
CA SER A 187 -7.82 3.18 -18.34
C SER A 187 -7.59 3.89 -19.68
N SER A 188 -6.43 4.51 -19.92
CA SER A 188 -6.18 5.33 -21.13
C SER A 188 -5.20 4.72 -22.14
N GLU A 189 -5.00 3.40 -22.12
CA GLU A 189 -4.10 2.69 -23.06
C GLU A 189 -4.80 1.55 -23.84
N GLU A 190 -6.14 1.52 -23.85
CA GLU A 190 -6.96 0.66 -24.72
C GLU A 190 -7.83 1.50 -25.65
N ASP A 191 -7.25 2.01 -26.75
CA ASP A 191 -7.72 1.77 -28.14
C ASP A 191 -6.87 2.60 -29.11
N ASP A 192 -6.09 1.93 -29.96
CA ASP A 192 -5.45 2.53 -31.15
C ASP A 192 -5.80 1.65 -32.36
N SER A 193 -7.08 1.71 -32.76
CA SER A 193 -7.54 1.17 -34.05
C SER A 193 -8.71 2.00 -34.62
N ASP A 194 -8.57 2.33 -35.91
CA ASP A 194 -9.58 2.82 -36.87
C ASP A 194 -10.58 3.91 -36.45
N SER A 195 -10.47 5.09 -37.10
CA SER A 195 -11.38 5.38 -38.22
C SER A 195 -10.95 6.61 -39.04
N GLU A 196 -11.23 6.58 -40.34
CA GLU A 196 -11.02 7.67 -41.30
C GLU A 196 -12.07 8.81 -41.21
N ALA A 197 -11.90 9.80 -42.13
CA ALA A 197 -12.87 10.76 -42.66
C ALA A 197 -12.99 12.11 -41.93
N SER A 198 -13.15 13.25 -42.62
CA SER A 198 -13.03 13.56 -44.06
C SER A 198 -13.18 15.07 -44.32
N SER A 199 -12.42 15.62 -45.28
CA SER A 199 -12.75 16.78 -46.14
C SER A 199 -11.54 17.12 -47.03
N SER A 200 -11.61 17.69 -48.23
CA SER A 200 -12.64 17.80 -49.30
C SER A 200 -11.91 18.41 -50.54
N ASP A 201 -12.41 18.58 -51.77
CA ASP A 201 -13.73 18.49 -52.43
C ASP A 201 -13.56 17.96 -53.89
N ASP A 202 -14.68 17.89 -54.63
CA ASP A 202 -14.84 18.16 -56.08
C ASP A 202 -14.71 17.12 -57.21
N GLU A 203 -15.71 17.27 -58.10
CA GLU A 203 -15.86 16.91 -59.51
C GLU A 203 -16.26 15.50 -59.98
N ALA A 204 -17.08 15.51 -61.03
CA ALA A 204 -17.95 14.42 -61.45
C ALA A 204 -17.54 13.83 -62.82
N SER A 205 -17.99 12.59 -63.11
CA SER A 205 -18.70 12.26 -64.36
C SER A 205 -18.98 10.74 -64.51
N SER A 206 -20.27 10.41 -64.60
CA SER A 206 -20.93 9.54 -65.60
C SER A 206 -20.39 8.14 -66.01
N SER A 207 -21.37 7.24 -66.23
CA SER A 207 -21.34 5.96 -66.99
C SER A 207 -20.61 4.75 -66.36
N GLY A 208 -21.14 3.52 -66.40
CA GLY A 208 -22.44 3.04 -66.93
C GLY A 208 -22.63 1.52 -66.78
N GLU A 209 -23.80 0.99 -67.17
CA GLU A 209 -24.22 -0.44 -67.34
C GLU A 209 -23.96 -1.46 -66.18
N GLN A 210 -24.99 -2.04 -65.53
CA GLN A 210 -25.81 -3.23 -65.95
C GLN A 210 -25.04 -4.57 -66.02
N ILE A 211 -25.49 -5.77 -65.64
CA ILE A 211 -26.67 -6.44 -65.01
C ILE A 211 -26.33 -7.97 -65.07
N SER A 212 -27.03 -8.85 -64.35
CA SER A 212 -27.13 -10.34 -64.58
C SER A 212 -25.88 -11.21 -64.33
N ASP A 213 -25.97 -12.50 -63.92
CA ASP A 213 -27.07 -13.30 -63.35
C ASP A 213 -26.53 -14.63 -62.73
N ALA A 214 -27.41 -15.35 -62.04
CA ALA A 214 -27.45 -16.82 -61.91
C ALA A 214 -26.36 -17.62 -61.12
N GLU A 215 -26.74 -17.95 -59.87
CA GLU A 215 -26.63 -19.30 -59.27
C GLU A 215 -27.30 -20.36 -60.22
N PRO A 216 -26.96 -21.69 -60.26
CA PRO A 216 -26.67 -22.50 -59.06
C PRO A 216 -25.70 -23.71 -59.14
N GLU A 217 -25.47 -24.25 -57.94
CA GLU A 217 -25.06 -25.63 -57.59
C GLU A 217 -25.95 -26.76 -58.19
N PRO A 218 -25.74 -28.09 -57.94
CA PRO A 218 -24.59 -28.81 -57.32
C PRO A 218 -24.15 -30.08 -58.10
N LYS A 219 -23.11 -30.81 -57.62
CA LYS A 219 -23.18 -32.24 -57.17
C LYS A 219 -21.90 -33.11 -57.30
N LYS A 220 -21.62 -33.79 -56.16
CA LYS A 220 -21.35 -35.23 -55.98
C LYS A 220 -19.95 -35.87 -56.13
N ASP A 221 -19.60 -36.54 -55.03
CA ASP A 221 -19.11 -37.92 -54.89
C ASP A 221 -17.81 -38.37 -55.60
N LYS A 222 -16.71 -38.49 -54.83
CA LYS A 222 -16.31 -39.80 -54.28
C LYS A 222 -15.28 -39.70 -53.16
#